data_AF-A0A0P1EHI1-F1
#
_entry.id   AF-A0A0P1EHI1-F1
#
_cell.length_a   1.000
_cell.length_b   1.000
_cell.length_c   1.000
_cell.angle_alpha   90.00
_cell.angle_beta   90.00
_cell.angle_gamma   90.00
#
_symmetry.space_group_name_H-M   'P 1'
#
loop_
_entity.id
_entity.type
_entity.pdbx_description
1 polymer ?
#
loop_
_entity_poly.entity_id
_entity_poly.type
_entity_poly.pdbx_seq_one_letter_code
_entity_poly.pdbx_strand_id
1 'polypeptide(L)' 'MVKLYRLLTEEDTSAFCHKVSDALAKGWDLYGDPTYAYDATNSVMRCAQAVTKEVEADYSPDMKLGQQ' A
#
# COMPACT_ATOMS: atom_id res chain seq x y z
N MET A 1 21.13 1.47 0.05
CA MET A 1 19.79 1.84 0.53
C MET A 1 18.88 1.93 -0.68
N VAL A 2 17.83 1.12 -0.74
CA VAL A 2 16.85 1.14 -1.84
C VAL A 2 15.52 1.68 -1.33
N LYS A 3 14.77 2.32 -2.22
CA LYS A 3 13.42 2.79 -1.93
C LYS A 3 12.41 1.78 -2.45
N LEU A 4 11.77 1.07 -1.54
CA LEU A 4 10.68 0.14 -1.85
C LEU A 4 9.40 0.93 -2.12
N TYR A 5 8.59 0.41 -3.03
CA TYR A 5 7.27 0.94 -3.37
C TYR A 5 6.23 -0.17 -3.26
N ARG A 6 5.07 0.16 -2.70
CA ARG A 6 3.92 -0.74 -2.66
C ARG A 6 2.63 0.07 -2.83
N LEU A 7 1.74 -0.41 -3.69
CA LEU A 7 0.39 0.12 -3.81
C LEU A 7 -0.56 -0.74 -2.96
N LEU A 8 -1.19 -0.14 -1.96
CA LEU A 8 -2.24 -0.79 -1.17
C LEU A 8 -3.56 -0.53 -1.85
N THR A 9 -4.33 -1.57 -2.17
CA THR A 9 -5.67 -1.46 -2.73
C THR A 9 -6.66 -2.27 -1.89
N GLU A 10 -7.87 -1.76 -1.74
CA GLU A 10 -9.01 -2.49 -1.14
C GLU A 10 -10.34 -1.82 -1.50
N GLU A 11 -11.47 -2.43 -1.13
CA GLU A 11 -12.77 -1.75 -1.07
C GLU A 11 -12.79 -0.63 -0.02
N ASP A 12 -13.67 0.36 -0.23
CA ASP A 12 -13.91 1.49 0.69
C ASP A 12 -14.59 1.03 2.00
N THR A 13 -13.79 0.40 2.84
CA THR A 13 -14.19 -0.18 4.13
C THR A 13 -13.07 0.02 5.15
N SER A 14 -13.35 -0.29 6.42
CA SER A 14 -12.33 -0.25 7.48
C SER A 14 -11.13 -1.16 7.20
N ALA A 15 -11.29 -2.21 6.38
CA ALA A 15 -10.18 -3.09 5.98
C ALA A 15 -9.07 -2.32 5.24
N PHE A 16 -9.43 -1.33 4.43
CA PHE A 16 -8.45 -0.46 3.78
C PHE A 16 -7.69 0.38 4.81
N CYS A 17 -8.42 1.02 5.73
CA CYS A 17 -7.84 1.84 6.79
C CYS A 17 -6.87 1.03 7.66
N HIS A 18 -7.21 -0.22 8.01
CA HIS A 18 -6.34 -1.12 8.75
C HIS A 18 -5.09 -1.50 7.94
N LYS A 19 -5.22 -1.75 6.63
CA LYS A 19 -4.09 -2.08 5.75
C LYS A 19 -3.09 -0.92 5.63
N VAL A 20 -3.59 0.32 5.52
CA VAL A 20 -2.74 1.52 5.51
C VAL A 20 -2.08 1.73 6.88
N SER A 21 -2.85 1.61 7.97
CA SER A 21 -2.34 1.74 9.33
C SER A 21 -1.25 0.71 9.68
N ASP A 22 -1.41 -0.54 9.24
CA ASP A 22 -0.40 -1.59 9.40
C ASP A 22 0.90 -1.28 8.65
N ALA A 23 0.81 -0.74 7.43
CA ALA A 23 2.01 -0.31 6.70
C ALA A 23 2.73 0.83 7.43
N LEU A 24 1.99 1.84 7.91
CA LEU A 24 2.55 2.94 8.69
C LEU A 24 3.23 2.44 9.97
N ALA A 25 2.59 1.51 10.70
CA ALA A 25 3.16 0.89 11.90
C ALA A 25 4.44 0.10 11.62
N LYS A 26 4.60 -0.43 10.40
CA LYS A 26 5.81 -1.11 9.92
C LYS A 26 6.87 -0.14 9.37
N GLY A 27 6.70 1.16 9.54
CA GLY A 27 7.67 2.17 9.10
C GLY A 27 7.66 2.41 7.60
N TRP A 28 6.51 2.23 6.95
CA TRP A 28 6.27 2.75 5.61
C TRP A 28 5.76 4.18 5.69
N ASP A 29 6.08 4.99 4.68
CA ASP A 29 5.61 6.36 4.52
C ASP A 29 4.54 6.45 3.44
N LEU A 30 3.56 7.34 3.62
CA LEU A 30 2.57 7.65 2.57
C LEU A 30 3.25 8.39 1.42
N TYR A 31 2.89 8.00 0.19
CA TYR A 31 3.35 8.69 -1.02
C TYR A 31 2.15 9.27 -1.78
N GLY A 32 1.99 10.59 -1.69
CA GLY A 32 0.89 11.32 -2.32
C GLY A 32 -0.48 11.03 -1.72
N ASP A 33 -1.51 11.55 -2.38
CA ASP A 33 -2.90 11.42 -1.97
C ASP A 33 -3.49 10.06 -2.36
N PRO A 34 -4.47 9.54 -1.59
CA PRO A 34 -5.18 8.33 -1.95
C PRO A 34 -6.02 8.53 -3.22
N THR A 35 -6.24 7.46 -3.96
CA THR A 35 -7.07 7.45 -5.18
C THR A 35 -8.31 6.59 -4.99
N TYR A 36 -9.41 6.98 -5.64
CA TYR A 36 -10.65 6.22 -5.68
C TYR A 36 -11.04 5.86 -7.11
N ALA A 37 -11.62 4.67 -7.30
CA ALA A 37 -12.21 4.25 -8.56
C ALA A 37 -13.46 3.40 -8.30
N TYR A 38 -14.51 3.60 -9.09
CA TYR A 38 -15.69 2.76 -9.04
C TYR A 38 -15.47 1.48 -9.87
N ASP A 39 -15.63 0.32 -9.24
CA ASP A 39 -15.59 -0.99 -9.89
C ASP A 39 -17.02 -1.39 -10.27
N ALA A 40 -17.38 -1.16 -11.54
CA ALA A 40 -18.72 -1.45 -12.05
C ALA A 40 -19.06 -2.96 -12.04
N THR A 41 -18.05 -3.84 -12.11
CA THR A 41 -18.28 -5.30 -12.15
C THR A 41 -18.77 -5.79 -10.80
N ASN A 42 -18.17 -5.31 -9.71
CA ASN A 42 -18.52 -5.69 -8.35
C ASN A 42 -19.47 -4.69 -7.67
N SER A 43 -19.77 -3.56 -8.32
CA SER A 43 -20.58 -2.45 -7.78
C SER A 43 -20.05 -1.88 -6.46
N VAL A 44 -18.72 -1.75 -6.34
CA VAL A 44 -18.04 -1.22 -5.14
C VAL A 44 -17.12 -0.05 -5.46
N MET A 45 -16.85 0.80 -4.46
CA MET A 45 -15.77 1.77 -4.51
C MET A 45 -14.45 1.11 -4.11
N ARG A 46 -13.41 1.27 -4.92
CA ARG A 46 -12.05 0.82 -4.64
C ARG A 46 -11.20 2.02 -4.22
N CYS A 47 -10.41 1.81 -3.18
CA CYS A 47 -9.42 2.76 -2.69
C CYS A 47 -8.02 2.26 -3.04
N ALA A 48 -7.10 3.19 -3.28
CA ALA A 48 -5.69 2.88 -3.30
C ALA A 48 -4.85 3.96 -2.59
N GLN A 49 -3.77 3.52 -1.95
CA GLN A 49 -2.77 4.39 -1.33
C GLN A 49 -1.38 3.83 -1.64
N ALA A 50 -0.53 4.66 -2.24
CA ALA A 50 0.88 4.33 -2.42
C ALA A 50 1.64 4.55 -1.11
N VAL A 51 2.54 3.61 -0.80
CA VAL A 51 3.46 3.70 0.32
C VAL A 51 4.89 3.40 -0.13
N THR A 52 5.86 4.06 0.49
CA THR A 52 7.29 3.85 0.23
C THR A 52 8.05 3.58 1.52
N LYS A 53 9.17 2.86 1.42
CA LYS A 53 10.04 2.59 2.58
C LYS A 53 11.49 2.54 2.15
N GLU A 54 12.38 3.18 2.90
CA GLU A 54 13.82 3.06 2.71
C GLU A 54 14.35 1.84 3.47
N VAL A 55 15.14 1.00 2.80
CA VAL A 55 15.75 -0.19 3.41
C VAL A 55 17.22 -0.30 3.03
N GLU A 56 18.03 -0.87 3.91
CA GLU A 56 19.47 -1.04 3.71
C GLU A 56 19.85 -2.27 2.86
N ALA A 57 18.88 -3.11 2.50
CA ALA A 57 19.06 -4.26 1.63
C ALA A 57 18.97 -3.91 0.14
N ASP A 58 19.51 -4.76 -0.72
CA ASP A 58 19.26 -4.68 -2.16
C ASP A 58 17.84 -5.17 -2.49
N TYR A 59 17.25 -4.60 -3.55
CA TYR A 59 15.97 -5.07 -4.05
C TYR A 59 16.11 -6.46 -4.70
N SER A 60 15.14 -7.33 -4.44
CA SER A 60 14.94 -8.58 -5.15
C SER A 60 13.47 -8.75 -5.53
N PRO A 61 13.16 -9.28 -6.72
CA PRO A 61 11.79 -9.60 -7.11
C PRO A 61 11.12 -10.63 -6.19
N ASP A 62 11.89 -11.44 -5.46
CA ASP A 62 11.36 -12.44 -4.52
C ASP A 62 11.02 -11.86 -3.13
N MET A 63 11.32 -10.57 -2.90
CA MET A 63 11.09 -9.91 -1.62
C MET A 63 9.59 -9.75 -1.33
N LYS A 64 9.17 -10.22 -0.15
CA LYS A 64 7.80 -10.00 0.34
C LYS A 64 7.66 -8.60 0.91
N LEU A 65 7.24 -7.65 0.08
CA LEU A 65 7.08 -6.23 0.44
C LEU A 65 6.17 -6.03 1.68
N GLY A 66 5.10 -6.82 1.84
CA GLY A 66 4.23 -6.70 3.02
C GLY A 66 4.84 -7.15 4.35
N GLN A 67 6.02 -7.78 4.30
CA GLN A 67 6.78 -8.27 5.45
C GLN A 67 8.03 -7.42 5.73
N GLN A 68 8.27 -6.36 4.94
CA GLN A 68 9.37 -5.42 5.17
C GLN A 68 8.99 -4.35 6.16
#